data_AF-A0A954PFR0-F1
#
_entry.id   AF-A0A954PFR0-F1
#
_cell.length_a   1.000
_cell.length_b   1.000
_cell.length_c   1.000
_cell.angle_alpha   90.00
_cell.angle_beta   90.00
_cell.angle_gamma   90.00
#
_symmetry.space_group_name_H-M   'P 1'
#
loop_
_entity.id
_entity.type
_entity.pdbx_description
1 polymer ?
#
loop_
_entity_poly.entity_id
_entity_poly.type
_entity_poly.pdbx_seq_one_letter_code
_entity_poly.pdbx_strand_id
1 'polypeptide(L)'
;MNTKTGIRLPPSLLKNIKEAPSDLPVVLLLRHAARGEIPPGTSGNDLPITEDGHDLARALGALFGDRLMSLHTSPVLRCVQTAKALLEGANRHFDVVENRLLGDPGVFVLDGDLAWKNWQLMGHEGVIRHLVSEAYALPGMAQPDAAAWQLVNFMLGAASESGLHVFVTHDILVTATLARLQRKIHGPSDWPHFLEGALFWQNHRSLHIAYRNMLNDVSIV
;
A
#
# COMPACT_ATOMS: atom_id res chain seq x y z
N MET A 1 -3.37 -8.78 19.16
CA MET A 1 -4.46 -9.76 18.99
C MET A 1 -3.98 -10.85 18.04
N ASN A 2 -4.21 -12.12 18.37
CA ASN A 2 -3.91 -13.25 17.49
C ASN A 2 -5.20 -13.65 16.77
N THR A 3 -5.13 -13.85 15.46
CA THR A 3 -6.26 -14.43 14.70
C THR A 3 -6.30 -15.95 14.83
N LYS A 4 -7.44 -16.54 14.44
CA LYS A 4 -7.61 -18.01 14.40
C LYS A 4 -6.62 -18.67 13.44
N THR A 5 -6.19 -17.96 12.40
CA THR A 5 -5.19 -18.41 11.41
C THR A 5 -3.74 -18.04 11.75
N GLY A 6 -3.48 -17.38 12.89
CA GLY A 6 -2.12 -17.02 13.32
C GLY A 6 -1.54 -15.76 12.65
N ILE A 7 -2.28 -15.12 11.74
CA ILE A 7 -1.96 -13.80 11.17
C ILE A 7 -2.03 -12.74 12.28
N ARG A 8 -1.07 -11.82 12.28
CA ARG A 8 -0.96 -10.73 13.26
C ARG A 8 -0.61 -9.43 12.56
N LEU A 9 -0.94 -8.31 13.19
CA LEU A 9 -0.47 -7.01 12.73
C LEU A 9 1.08 -6.97 12.75
N PRO A 10 1.74 -6.48 11.69
CA PRO A 10 3.19 -6.41 11.63
C PRO A 10 3.73 -5.51 12.77
N PRO A 11 4.56 -6.03 13.70
CA PRO A 11 5.05 -5.24 14.83
C PRO A 11 5.84 -4.00 14.39
N SER A 12 6.57 -4.10 13.28
CA SER A 12 7.33 -3.01 12.70
C SER A 12 6.44 -1.89 12.17
N LEU A 13 5.29 -2.20 11.57
CA LEU A 13 4.31 -1.19 11.16
C LEU A 13 3.78 -0.43 12.39
N LEU A 14 3.42 -1.16 13.45
CA LEU A 14 2.93 -0.55 14.69
C LEU A 14 3.95 0.39 15.32
N LYS A 15 5.22 -0.03 15.33
CA LYS A 15 6.35 0.80 15.76
C LYS A 15 6.44 2.07 14.90
N ASN A 16 6.45 1.94 13.57
CA ASN A 16 6.64 3.07 12.67
C ASN A 16 5.47 4.07 12.75
N ILE A 17 4.23 3.62 12.93
CA ILE A 17 3.08 4.50 13.16
C ILE A 17 3.27 5.30 14.46
N LYS A 18 3.74 4.64 15.53
CA LYS A 18 3.98 5.30 16.83
C LYS A 18 5.11 6.32 16.75
N GLU A 19 6.16 6.05 15.98
CA GLU A 19 7.34 6.91 15.84
C GLU A 19 7.17 8.02 14.80
N ALA A 20 6.26 7.86 13.83
CA ALA A 20 5.96 8.88 12.83
C ALA A 20 5.37 10.15 13.48
N PRO A 21 5.72 11.35 12.96
CA PRO A 21 5.31 12.63 13.53
C PRO A 21 3.78 12.75 13.64
N SER A 22 3.33 13.44 14.69
CA SER A 22 1.90 13.72 14.92
C SER A 22 1.50 15.15 14.53
N ASP A 23 2.46 16.03 14.32
CA ASP A 23 2.30 17.43 13.94
C ASP A 23 2.39 17.65 12.42
N LEU A 24 2.69 16.62 11.65
CA LEU A 24 2.76 16.65 10.18
C LEU A 24 1.73 15.71 9.55
N PRO A 25 1.34 15.96 8.29
CA PRO A 25 0.66 14.95 7.49
C PRO A 25 1.59 13.77 7.22
N VAL A 26 1.15 12.57 7.58
CA VAL A 26 1.84 11.31 7.32
C VAL A 26 0.95 10.44 6.45
N VAL A 27 1.47 10.00 5.31
CA VAL A 27 0.74 9.10 4.41
C VAL A 27 1.22 7.67 4.59
N LEU A 28 0.28 6.73 4.67
CA LEU A 28 0.56 5.30 4.77
C LEU A 28 0.05 4.58 3.52
N LEU A 29 0.96 4.06 2.71
CA LEU A 29 0.63 3.15 1.60
C LEU A 29 0.56 1.72 2.14
N LEU A 30 -0.64 1.17 2.21
CA LEU A 30 -0.94 -0.06 2.95
C LEU A 30 -1.44 -1.16 2.03
N ARG A 31 -0.86 -2.37 2.11
CA ARG A 31 -1.45 -3.55 1.47
C ARG A 31 -2.77 -3.91 2.14
N HIS A 32 -3.79 -4.25 1.35
CA HIS A 32 -5.08 -4.75 1.84
C HIS A 32 -4.93 -5.93 2.83
N ALA A 33 -6.00 -6.20 3.58
CA ALA A 33 -6.06 -7.29 4.54
C ALA A 33 -6.11 -8.68 3.88
N ALA A 34 -5.97 -9.72 4.70
CA ALA A 34 -5.95 -11.10 4.24
C ALA A 34 -7.21 -11.46 3.46
N ARG A 35 -7.04 -12.26 2.40
CA ARG A 35 -8.09 -12.77 1.51
C ARG A 35 -7.89 -14.28 1.28
N GLY A 36 -8.92 -14.98 0.81
CA GLY A 36 -8.82 -16.40 0.40
C GLY A 36 -7.95 -16.60 -0.84
N GLU A 37 -7.65 -17.82 -1.25
CA GLU A 37 -6.80 -18.06 -2.44
C GLU A 37 -7.39 -17.46 -3.73
N ILE A 38 -6.52 -16.92 -4.59
CA ILE A 38 -6.96 -16.43 -5.91
C ILE A 38 -7.12 -17.63 -6.84
N PRO A 39 -8.30 -17.83 -7.45
CA PRO A 39 -8.48 -18.89 -8.43
C PRO A 39 -7.48 -18.78 -9.59
N PRO A 40 -6.88 -19.88 -10.05
CA PRO A 40 -5.95 -19.86 -11.18
C PRO A 40 -6.57 -19.19 -12.41
N GLY A 41 -5.81 -18.29 -13.04
CA GLY A 41 -6.23 -17.62 -14.27
C GLY A 41 -7.18 -16.43 -14.10
N THR A 42 -7.51 -16.02 -12.87
CA THR A 42 -8.31 -14.82 -12.61
C THR A 42 -7.46 -13.72 -11.94
N SER A 43 -7.95 -12.47 -11.96
CA SER A 43 -7.35 -11.37 -11.19
C SER A 43 -7.71 -11.43 -9.70
N GLY A 44 -8.80 -12.13 -9.35
CA GLY A 44 -9.35 -12.18 -7.99
C GLY A 44 -9.83 -10.82 -7.47
N ASN A 45 -10.20 -9.89 -8.35
CA ASN A 45 -10.63 -8.53 -7.96
C ASN A 45 -11.96 -8.52 -7.17
N ASP A 46 -12.76 -9.56 -7.34
CA ASP A 46 -14.03 -9.84 -6.69
C ASP A 46 -13.88 -10.60 -5.36
N LEU A 47 -12.65 -10.99 -4.97
CA LEU A 47 -12.43 -11.70 -3.71
C LEU A 47 -12.54 -10.75 -2.51
N PRO A 48 -13.36 -11.10 -1.50
CA PRO A 48 -13.42 -10.34 -0.26
C PRO A 48 -12.22 -10.63 0.64
N ILE A 49 -12.03 -9.79 1.65
CA ILE A 49 -11.17 -10.11 2.78
C ILE A 49 -11.80 -11.21 3.65
N THR A 50 -10.96 -11.97 4.35
CA THR A 50 -11.43 -12.97 5.33
C THR A 50 -11.95 -12.29 6.59
N GLU A 51 -12.69 -13.03 7.43
CA GLU A 51 -13.10 -12.55 8.76
C GLU A 51 -11.88 -12.15 9.61
N ASP A 52 -10.86 -13.00 9.66
CA ASP A 52 -9.59 -12.69 10.34
C ASP A 52 -8.92 -11.42 9.77
N GLY A 53 -8.98 -11.22 8.45
CA GLY A 53 -8.48 -10.02 7.79
C GLY A 53 -9.28 -8.76 8.18
N HIS A 54 -10.59 -8.87 8.26
CA HIS A 54 -11.49 -7.81 8.73
C HIS A 54 -11.18 -7.44 10.19
N ASP A 55 -11.09 -8.41 11.08
CA ASP A 55 -10.83 -8.19 12.51
C ASP A 55 -9.47 -7.53 12.75
N LEU A 56 -8.43 -7.95 12.01
CA LEU A 56 -7.12 -7.30 12.08
C LEU A 56 -7.13 -5.89 11.52
N ALA A 57 -7.82 -5.66 10.39
CA ALA A 57 -7.94 -4.31 9.83
C ALA A 57 -8.68 -3.38 10.81
N ARG A 58 -9.76 -3.87 11.42
CA ARG A 58 -10.46 -3.13 12.49
C ARG A 58 -9.55 -2.85 13.69
N ALA A 59 -8.79 -3.85 14.14
CA ALA A 59 -7.84 -3.66 15.23
C ALA A 59 -6.74 -2.64 14.89
N LEU A 60 -6.25 -2.62 13.64
CA LEU A 60 -5.30 -1.62 13.16
C LEU A 60 -5.93 -0.22 13.12
N GLY A 61 -7.18 -0.11 12.64
CA GLY A 61 -7.96 1.12 12.69
C GLY A 61 -8.08 1.69 14.11
N ALA A 62 -8.38 0.84 15.09
CA ALA A 62 -8.46 1.25 16.50
C ALA A 62 -7.14 1.82 17.04
N LEU A 63 -6.00 1.35 16.52
CA LEU A 63 -4.68 1.90 16.86
C LEU A 63 -4.40 3.23 16.19
N PHE A 64 -5.01 3.52 15.04
CA PHE A 64 -4.96 4.84 14.43
C PHE A 64 -5.78 5.86 15.22
N GLY A 65 -7.01 5.48 15.62
CA GLY A 65 -7.92 6.31 16.42
C GLY A 65 -8.10 7.71 15.83
N ASP A 66 -7.94 8.73 16.68
CA ASP A 66 -8.11 10.13 16.28
C ASP A 66 -7.03 10.65 15.32
N ARG A 67 -5.92 9.91 15.14
CA ARG A 67 -4.92 10.29 14.12
C ARG A 67 -5.40 9.98 12.71
N LEU A 68 -6.39 9.11 12.49
CA LEU A 68 -6.85 8.79 11.14
C LEU A 68 -7.64 9.95 10.53
N MET A 69 -7.07 10.63 9.54
CA MET A 69 -7.63 11.85 8.95
C MET A 69 -8.31 11.61 7.59
N SER A 70 -7.80 10.69 6.78
CA SER A 70 -8.48 10.28 5.55
C SER A 70 -8.18 8.84 5.16
N LEU A 71 -9.06 8.27 4.33
CA LEU A 71 -8.90 6.96 3.71
C LEU A 71 -9.12 7.04 2.22
N HIS A 72 -8.11 6.61 1.48
CA HIS A 72 -8.19 6.36 0.06
C HIS A 72 -7.97 4.87 -0.20
N THR A 73 -8.58 4.34 -1.24
CA THR A 73 -8.50 2.90 -1.53
C THR A 73 -8.53 2.61 -3.01
N SER A 74 -7.86 1.54 -3.43
CA SER A 74 -8.12 0.93 -4.73
C SER A 74 -9.59 0.51 -4.82
N PRO A 75 -10.26 0.65 -5.97
CA PRO A 75 -11.65 0.20 -6.17
C PRO A 75 -11.82 -1.33 -6.07
N VAL A 76 -10.74 -2.10 -6.02
CA VAL A 76 -10.79 -3.56 -5.86
C VAL A 76 -11.44 -3.92 -4.52
N LEU A 77 -12.35 -4.90 -4.51
CA LEU A 77 -13.23 -5.20 -3.37
C LEU A 77 -12.49 -5.34 -2.04
N ARG A 78 -11.42 -6.15 -2.01
CA ARG A 78 -10.62 -6.38 -0.79
C ARG A 78 -9.97 -5.11 -0.24
N CYS A 79 -9.58 -4.17 -1.09
CA CYS A 79 -9.03 -2.88 -0.67
C CYS A 79 -10.14 -2.01 -0.07
N VAL A 80 -11.30 -1.94 -0.73
CA VAL A 80 -12.48 -1.21 -0.20
C VAL A 80 -12.91 -1.75 1.15
N GLN A 81 -13.03 -3.07 1.29
CA GLN A 81 -13.39 -3.70 2.56
C GLN A 81 -12.35 -3.47 3.67
N THR A 82 -11.06 -3.52 3.34
CA THR A 82 -9.99 -3.19 4.29
C THR A 82 -10.11 -1.74 4.78
N ALA A 83 -10.32 -0.79 3.87
CA ALA A 83 -10.47 0.63 4.22
C ALA A 83 -11.69 0.86 5.12
N LYS A 84 -12.81 0.20 4.84
CA LYS A 84 -14.02 0.27 5.67
C LYS A 84 -13.79 -0.30 7.07
N ALA A 85 -13.09 -1.43 7.19
CA ALA A 85 -12.75 -2.02 8.48
C ALA A 85 -11.80 -1.12 9.30
N LEU A 86 -10.81 -0.49 8.65
CA LEU A 86 -9.94 0.51 9.29
C LEU A 86 -10.76 1.69 9.84
N LEU A 87 -11.68 2.23 9.05
CA LEU A 87 -12.55 3.34 9.45
C LEU A 87 -13.43 2.98 10.66
N GLU A 88 -14.05 1.80 10.59
CA GLU A 88 -14.86 1.25 11.69
C GLU A 88 -14.04 1.11 12.97
N GLY A 89 -12.83 0.54 12.86
CA GLY A 89 -11.92 0.37 13.99
C GLY A 89 -11.50 1.68 14.63
N ALA A 90 -11.21 2.69 13.81
CA ALA A 90 -10.81 4.01 14.27
C ALA A 90 -11.96 4.81 14.92
N ASN A 91 -13.21 4.33 14.80
CA ASN A 91 -14.41 5.03 15.27
C ASN A 91 -14.52 6.45 14.69
N ARG A 92 -14.16 6.61 13.41
CA ARG A 92 -14.23 7.86 12.66
C ARG A 92 -15.36 7.83 11.64
N HIS A 93 -15.82 9.01 11.24
CA HIS A 93 -16.97 9.18 10.35
C HIS A 93 -16.61 10.14 9.21
N PHE A 94 -16.17 9.59 8.09
CA PHE A 94 -15.93 10.30 6.83
C PHE A 94 -15.96 9.29 5.68
N ASP A 95 -16.01 9.79 4.44
CA ASP A 95 -16.09 8.93 3.26
C ASP A 95 -14.76 8.25 2.93
N VAL A 96 -14.83 6.99 2.52
CA VAL A 96 -13.70 6.28 1.91
C VAL A 96 -13.64 6.64 0.43
N VAL A 97 -12.52 7.22 0.00
CA VAL A 97 -12.36 7.71 -1.37
C VAL A 97 -11.71 6.64 -2.25
N GLU A 98 -12.46 6.10 -3.21
CA GLU A 98 -11.89 5.21 -4.22
C GLU A 98 -10.98 5.97 -5.19
N ASN A 99 -9.80 5.43 -5.48
CA ASN A 99 -8.85 6.03 -6.39
C ASN A 99 -8.12 4.99 -7.25
N ARG A 100 -8.25 5.14 -8.58
CA ARG A 100 -7.63 4.22 -9.53
C ARG A 100 -6.11 4.29 -9.60
N LEU A 101 -5.44 5.34 -9.10
CA LEU A 101 -3.98 5.32 -8.95
C LEU A 101 -3.50 4.21 -8.00
N LEU A 102 -4.36 3.80 -7.06
CA LEU A 102 -4.10 2.71 -6.12
C LEU A 102 -4.40 1.32 -6.69
N GLY A 103 -5.03 1.24 -7.88
CA GLY A 103 -5.23 0.01 -8.65
C GLY A 103 -6.48 0.00 -9.56
N ASP A 104 -6.43 -0.94 -10.51
CA ASP A 104 -7.47 -1.43 -11.44
C ASP A 104 -7.84 -0.59 -12.71
N PRO A 105 -6.89 -0.27 -13.62
CA PRO A 105 -5.46 -0.52 -13.47
C PRO A 105 -4.76 0.72 -12.87
N GLY A 106 -3.67 0.49 -12.14
CA GLY A 106 -3.08 1.46 -11.21
C GLY A 106 -2.10 2.44 -11.83
N VAL A 107 -1.43 3.23 -10.99
CA VAL A 107 -0.28 4.06 -11.40
C VAL A 107 0.84 3.27 -12.12
N PHE A 108 0.99 1.96 -11.82
CA PHE A 108 1.95 1.08 -12.48
C PHE A 108 1.39 0.33 -13.71
N VAL A 109 0.08 0.38 -13.96
CA VAL A 109 -0.59 -0.38 -15.02
C VAL A 109 -1.41 0.59 -15.86
N LEU A 110 -0.97 0.82 -17.09
CA LEU A 110 -1.61 1.77 -18.02
C LEU A 110 -2.70 1.10 -18.86
N ASP A 111 -2.51 -0.16 -19.20
CA ASP A 111 -3.43 -0.98 -19.98
C ASP A 111 -3.55 -2.35 -19.32
N GLY A 112 -4.72 -2.65 -18.77
CA GLY A 112 -4.96 -3.89 -18.02
C GLY A 112 -4.84 -5.15 -18.88
N ASP A 113 -5.28 -5.11 -20.14
CA ASP A 113 -5.27 -6.27 -21.04
C ASP A 113 -3.85 -6.60 -21.51
N LEU A 114 -3.07 -5.57 -21.85
CA LEU A 114 -1.66 -5.75 -22.19
C LEU A 114 -0.83 -6.16 -20.98
N ALA A 115 -1.07 -5.52 -19.83
CA ALA A 115 -0.33 -5.82 -18.62
C ALA A 115 -0.61 -7.24 -18.13
N TRP A 116 -1.86 -7.71 -18.20
CA TRP A 116 -2.26 -9.06 -17.79
C TRP A 116 -1.46 -10.16 -18.48
N LYS A 117 -1.07 -9.97 -19.75
CA LYS A 117 -0.21 -10.91 -20.47
C LYS A 117 1.14 -11.12 -19.76
N ASN A 118 1.68 -10.09 -19.09
CA ASN A 118 2.88 -10.24 -18.29
C ASN A 118 2.64 -11.18 -17.10
N TRP A 119 1.52 -11.05 -16.38
CA TRP A 119 1.17 -11.99 -15.31
C TRP A 119 0.99 -13.42 -15.81
N GLN A 120 0.44 -13.61 -17.00
CA GLN A 120 0.32 -14.93 -17.61
C GLN A 120 1.69 -15.53 -17.98
N LEU A 121 2.63 -14.71 -18.44
CA LEU A 121 3.95 -15.18 -18.92
C LEU A 121 4.97 -15.42 -17.80
N MET A 122 5.04 -14.52 -16.82
CA MET A 122 6.08 -14.55 -15.78
C MET A 122 5.53 -14.73 -14.35
N GLY A 123 4.21 -14.83 -14.20
CA GLY A 123 3.56 -14.93 -12.90
C GLY A 123 3.64 -13.63 -12.09
N HIS A 124 2.93 -13.61 -10.97
CA HIS A 124 2.88 -12.44 -10.08
C HIS A 124 4.28 -12.05 -9.56
N GLU A 125 5.08 -13.03 -9.16
CA GLU A 125 6.43 -12.78 -8.67
C GLU A 125 7.38 -12.23 -9.73
N GLY A 126 7.27 -12.71 -10.97
CA GLY A 126 8.08 -12.22 -12.09
C GLY A 126 7.78 -10.77 -12.40
N VAL A 127 6.51 -10.39 -12.38
CA VAL A 127 6.10 -8.98 -12.60
C VAL A 127 6.64 -8.08 -11.48
N ILE A 128 6.52 -8.48 -10.21
CA ILE A 128 7.10 -7.69 -9.12
C ILE A 128 8.62 -7.59 -9.27
N ARG A 129 9.31 -8.69 -9.57
CA ARG A 129 10.76 -8.69 -9.78
C ARG A 129 11.17 -7.68 -10.85
N HIS A 130 10.49 -7.71 -12.00
CA HIS A 130 10.71 -6.75 -13.08
C HIS A 130 10.52 -5.31 -12.60
N LEU A 131 9.41 -5.06 -11.91
CA LEU A 131 9.10 -3.75 -11.36
C LEU A 131 10.05 -3.27 -10.27
N VAL A 132 10.89 -4.11 -9.66
CA VAL A 132 11.89 -3.66 -8.67
C VAL A 132 13.31 -3.58 -9.22
N SER A 133 13.65 -4.32 -10.29
CA SER A 133 15.02 -4.40 -10.81
C SER A 133 15.25 -3.70 -12.15
N GLU A 134 14.26 -3.69 -13.04
CA GLU A 134 14.49 -3.30 -14.43
C GLU A 134 14.24 -1.81 -14.67
N ALA A 135 15.04 -1.17 -15.53
CA ALA A 135 14.89 0.25 -15.83
C ALA A 135 13.76 0.57 -16.82
N TYR A 136 13.21 -0.45 -17.51
CA TYR A 136 12.23 -0.28 -18.58
C TYR A 136 10.86 -0.87 -18.20
N ALA A 137 9.80 -0.26 -18.72
CA ALA A 137 8.44 -0.74 -18.55
C ALA A 137 8.14 -1.99 -19.40
N LEU A 138 7.36 -2.91 -18.84
CA LEU A 138 6.72 -4.00 -19.59
C LEU A 138 5.56 -3.45 -20.45
N PRO A 139 5.13 -4.17 -21.50
CA PRO A 139 3.94 -3.80 -22.27
C PRO A 139 2.72 -3.58 -21.35
N GLY A 140 2.03 -2.45 -21.54
CA GLY A 140 0.86 -2.07 -20.73
C GLY A 140 1.19 -1.53 -19.33
N MET A 141 2.46 -1.39 -18.97
CA MET A 141 2.89 -0.88 -17.65
C MET A 141 3.56 0.48 -17.76
N ALA A 142 3.56 1.23 -16.65
CA ALA A 142 4.22 2.52 -16.56
C ALA A 142 5.74 2.37 -16.30
N GLN A 143 6.51 3.42 -16.58
CA GLN A 143 7.91 3.48 -16.17
C GLN A 143 8.01 3.43 -14.64
N PRO A 144 8.70 2.44 -14.04
CA PRO A 144 8.60 2.18 -12.61
C PRO A 144 8.99 3.35 -11.72
N ASP A 145 10.08 4.06 -12.03
CA ASP A 145 10.55 5.18 -11.23
C ASP A 145 9.57 6.36 -11.28
N ALA A 146 9.06 6.68 -12.47
CA ALA A 146 8.08 7.74 -12.66
C ALA A 146 6.76 7.40 -11.94
N ALA A 147 6.29 6.15 -12.03
CA ALA A 147 5.08 5.69 -11.37
C ALA A 147 5.19 5.73 -9.83
N ALA A 148 6.34 5.34 -9.28
CA ALA A 148 6.59 5.40 -7.84
C ALA A 148 6.54 6.85 -7.31
N TRP A 149 7.22 7.78 -7.99
CA TRP A 149 7.17 9.20 -7.64
C TRP A 149 5.78 9.80 -7.83
N GLN A 150 5.09 9.46 -8.93
CA GLN A 150 3.72 9.91 -9.16
C GLN A 150 2.79 9.48 -8.02
N LEU A 151 2.91 8.23 -7.56
CA LEU A 151 2.09 7.71 -6.46
C LEU A 151 2.35 8.46 -5.16
N VAL A 152 3.62 8.62 -4.76
CA VAL A 152 3.96 9.30 -3.49
C VAL A 152 3.60 10.78 -3.52
N ASN A 153 3.85 11.47 -4.63
CA ASN A 153 3.46 12.87 -4.79
C ASN A 153 1.93 13.04 -4.74
N PHE A 154 1.18 12.11 -5.36
CA PHE A 154 -0.28 12.10 -5.24
C PHE A 154 -0.72 11.92 -3.79
N MET A 155 -0.17 10.94 -3.06
CA MET A 155 -0.56 10.68 -1.68
C MET A 155 -0.27 11.89 -0.79
N LEU A 156 0.94 12.46 -0.88
CA LEU A 156 1.35 13.61 -0.09
C LEU A 156 0.53 14.86 -0.44
N GLY A 157 0.22 15.07 -1.73
CA GLY A 157 -0.63 16.18 -2.16
C GLY A 157 -2.10 16.05 -1.71
N ALA A 158 -2.57 14.82 -1.47
CA ALA A 158 -3.91 14.57 -0.93
C ALA A 158 -3.99 14.68 0.60
N ALA A 159 -2.85 14.74 1.30
CA ALA A 159 -2.76 14.84 2.75
C ALA A 159 -2.60 16.29 3.21
N SER A 160 -3.69 16.93 3.61
CA SER A 160 -3.72 18.37 3.95
C SER A 160 -3.59 18.69 5.43
N GLU A 161 -3.89 17.74 6.32
CA GLU A 161 -3.97 17.96 7.77
C GLU A 161 -2.92 17.13 8.52
N SER A 162 -2.51 17.59 9.70
CA SER A 162 -1.63 16.78 10.55
C SER A 162 -2.35 15.51 11.01
N GLY A 163 -1.67 14.37 10.89
CA GLY A 163 -2.27 13.07 11.18
C GLY A 163 -1.94 12.02 10.11
N LEU A 164 -2.64 10.89 10.17
CA LEU A 164 -2.44 9.73 9.32
C LEU A 164 -3.48 9.71 8.19
N HIS A 165 -2.99 9.69 6.95
CA HIS A 165 -3.78 9.53 5.74
C HIS A 165 -3.45 8.17 5.12
N VAL A 166 -4.43 7.27 5.04
CA VAL A 166 -4.17 5.87 4.67
C VAL A 166 -4.64 5.60 3.25
N PHE A 167 -3.76 4.99 2.45
CA PHE A 167 -3.97 4.65 1.05
C PHE A 167 -3.88 3.13 0.90
N VAL A 168 -5.04 2.47 0.84
CA VAL A 168 -5.12 1.00 0.76
C VAL A 168 -4.96 0.52 -0.68
N THR A 169 -4.04 -0.40 -0.88
CA THR A 169 -3.60 -0.89 -2.20
C THR A 169 -3.17 -2.37 -2.13
N HIS A 170 -2.30 -2.78 -3.06
CA HIS A 170 -1.79 -4.13 -3.25
C HIS A 170 -0.29 -4.21 -2.93
N ASP A 171 0.20 -5.42 -2.76
CA ASP A 171 1.64 -5.70 -2.55
C ASP A 171 2.53 -5.09 -3.63
N ILE A 172 2.17 -5.27 -4.90
CA ILE A 172 2.96 -4.77 -6.03
C ILE A 172 3.21 -3.26 -5.98
N LEU A 173 2.22 -2.47 -5.55
CA LEU A 173 2.35 -1.02 -5.47
C LEU A 173 3.26 -0.61 -4.31
N VAL A 174 3.10 -1.24 -3.14
CA VAL A 174 3.95 -0.98 -1.97
C VAL A 174 5.40 -1.37 -2.29
N THR A 175 5.62 -2.59 -2.80
CA THR A 175 6.96 -3.12 -3.09
C THR A 175 7.67 -2.31 -4.16
N ALA A 176 7.02 -2.05 -5.30
CA ALA A 176 7.64 -1.31 -6.41
C ALA A 176 7.96 0.13 -5.98
N THR A 177 7.05 0.80 -5.29
CA THR A 177 7.27 2.18 -4.80
C THR A 177 8.46 2.25 -3.86
N LEU A 178 8.54 1.35 -2.87
CA LEU A 178 9.68 1.28 -1.96
C LEU A 178 11.00 1.02 -2.69
N ALA A 179 11.02 0.04 -3.60
CA ALA A 179 12.22 -0.32 -4.33
C ALA A 179 12.79 0.87 -5.13
N ARG A 180 11.91 1.58 -5.85
CA ARG A 180 12.31 2.68 -6.72
C ARG A 180 12.77 3.89 -5.94
N LEU A 181 12.04 4.28 -4.90
CA LEU A 181 12.40 5.45 -4.09
C LEU A 181 13.68 5.21 -3.26
N GLN A 182 13.88 4.00 -2.75
CA GLN A 182 15.08 3.64 -2.00
C GLN A 182 16.26 3.28 -2.92
N ARG A 183 16.04 3.15 -4.23
CA ARG A 183 17.01 2.63 -5.21
C ARG A 183 17.62 1.30 -4.75
N LYS A 184 16.77 0.43 -4.20
CA LYS A 184 17.14 -0.88 -3.64
C LYS A 184 16.23 -1.96 -4.21
N ILE A 185 16.83 -3.06 -4.66
CA ILE A 185 16.07 -4.23 -5.10
C ILE A 185 15.54 -4.96 -3.86
N HIS A 186 14.22 -5.13 -3.80
CA HIS A 186 13.53 -5.86 -2.73
C HIS A 186 13.17 -7.28 -3.20
N GLY A 187 13.67 -8.29 -2.49
CA GLY A 187 13.35 -9.68 -2.77
C GLY A 187 12.01 -10.11 -2.17
N PRO A 188 11.54 -11.34 -2.43
CA PRO A 188 10.27 -11.84 -1.88
C PRO A 188 10.16 -11.73 -0.35
N SER A 189 11.27 -11.87 0.38
CA SER A 189 11.31 -11.68 1.83
C SER A 189 11.03 -10.24 2.27
N ASP A 190 11.25 -9.26 1.39
CA ASP A 190 11.05 -7.84 1.65
C ASP A 190 9.63 -7.36 1.33
N TRP A 191 8.85 -8.15 0.59
CA TRP A 191 7.49 -7.78 0.18
C TRP A 191 6.55 -7.69 1.38
N PRO A 192 5.58 -6.76 1.36
CA PRO A 192 4.72 -6.51 2.50
C PRO A 192 3.80 -7.71 2.73
N HIS A 193 3.68 -8.12 3.98
CA HIS A 193 2.60 -8.99 4.41
C HIS A 193 1.25 -8.25 4.33
N PHE A 194 0.14 -8.97 4.51
CA PHE A 194 -1.17 -8.32 4.63
C PHE A 194 -1.16 -7.31 5.78
N LEU A 195 -1.80 -6.16 5.58
CA LEU A 195 -1.77 -5.03 6.52
C LEU A 195 -0.35 -4.57 6.86
N GLU A 196 0.61 -4.75 5.96
CA GLU A 196 1.93 -4.12 6.02
C GLU A 196 2.02 -3.01 4.97
N GLY A 197 2.79 -1.98 5.27
CA GLY A 197 2.85 -0.78 4.45
C GLY A 197 4.00 0.14 4.85
N ALA A 198 4.20 1.17 4.04
CA ALA A 198 5.23 2.18 4.23
C ALA A 198 4.63 3.52 4.57
N LEU A 199 5.25 4.23 5.51
CA LEU A 199 4.90 5.60 5.84
C LEU A 199 5.81 6.58 5.11
N PHE A 200 5.22 7.68 4.67
CA PHE A 200 5.91 8.78 4.02
C PHE A 200 5.48 10.09 4.66
N TRP A 201 6.43 10.98 4.91
CA TRP A 201 6.16 12.36 5.29
C TRP A 201 7.26 13.26 4.76
N GLN A 202 6.95 14.54 4.58
CA GLN A 202 7.93 15.51 4.12
C GLN A 202 8.26 16.49 5.23
N ASN A 203 9.53 16.89 5.29
CA ASN A 203 9.94 18.15 5.89
C ASN A 203 10.45 19.08 4.76
N HIS A 204 10.86 20.30 5.09
CA HIS A 204 11.24 21.34 4.11
C HIS A 204 12.28 20.93 3.04
N ARG A 205 13.00 19.80 3.17
CA ARG A 205 14.05 19.38 2.23
C ARG A 205 14.10 17.87 1.91
N SER A 206 13.35 17.03 2.64
CA SER A 206 13.49 15.58 2.54
C SER A 206 12.15 14.88 2.62
N LEU A 207 12.00 13.84 1.79
CA LEU A 207 11.00 12.81 1.92
C LEU A 207 11.54 11.73 2.86
N HIS A 208 10.85 11.54 3.98
CA HIS A 208 11.11 10.44 4.91
C HIS A 208 10.32 9.22 4.49
N ILE A 209 10.94 8.04 4.58
CA ILE A 209 10.31 6.75 4.26
C ILE A 209 10.58 5.81 5.43
N ALA A 210 9.51 5.35 6.10
CA ALA A 210 9.60 4.32 7.13
C ALA A 210 8.94 3.02 6.66
N TYR A 211 9.73 1.96 6.54
CA TYR A 211 9.25 0.63 6.19
C TYR A 211 10.03 -0.43 6.96
N ARG A 212 9.30 -1.26 7.71
CA ARG A 212 9.89 -2.22 8.65
C ARG A 212 10.89 -1.53 9.59
N ASN A 213 12.11 -2.07 9.71
CA ASN A 213 13.17 -1.50 10.53
C ASN A 213 14.04 -0.48 9.77
N MET A 214 13.62 -0.06 8.57
CA MET A 214 14.34 0.91 7.76
C MET A 214 13.67 2.28 7.86
N LEU A 215 14.50 3.30 8.09
CA LEU A 215 14.16 4.71 7.95
C LEU A 215 15.12 5.31 6.93
N ASN A 216 14.59 5.89 5.86
CA ASN A 216 15.36 6.46 4.76
C ASN A 216 14.95 7.90 4.49
N ASP A 217 15.92 8.76 4.23
CA ASP A 217 15.71 10.12 3.73
C ASP A 217 16.03 10.17 2.24
N VAL A 218 15.08 10.64 1.43
CA VAL A 218 15.27 10.94 0.01
C VAL A 218 15.23 12.45 -0.16
N SER A 219 16.33 13.02 -0.66
CA SER A 219 16.38 14.45 -0.96
C SER A 219 15.42 14.79 -2.09
N ILE A 220 14.58 15.80 -1.86
CA ILE A 220 13.70 16.36 -2.88
C ILE A 220 14.51 17.49 -3.52
N VAL A 221 14.97 17.28 -4.76
CA VAL A 221 15.72 18.30 -5.54
C VAL A 221 14.75 19.34 -6.07
#